data_AF-A0A535SS70-F1
#
_entry.id   AF-A0A535SS70-F1
#
_cell.length_a   1.000
_cell.length_b   1.000
_cell.length_c   1.000
_cell.angle_alpha   90.00
_cell.angle_beta   90.00
_cell.angle_gamma   90.00
#
_symmetry.space_group_name_H-M   'P 1'
#
loop_
_entity.id
_entity.type
_entity.pdbx_description
1 polymer ?
#
loop_
_entity_poly.entity_id
_entity_poly.type
_entity_poly.pdbx_seq_one_letter_code
_entity_poly.pdbx_strand_id
1 'polypeptide(L)'
;MIIEKGNIGGSFAGSYYVYDVIAQTPFNPGNSWHKYRLEAKGTTIRLLIDDKQVLQANDSTYLSGGKLGLNSYQTQLKVKSFKVLAI
;
A
#
# COMPACT_ATOMS: atom_id res chain seq x y z
N MET A 1 -5.79 -2.60 -4.87
CA MET A 1 -4.83 -2.03 -3.91
C MET A 1 -3.45 -2.15 -4.53
N ILE A 2 -2.65 -1.08 -4.48
CA ILE A 2 -1.33 -0.99 -5.13
C ILE A 2 -0.26 -1.06 -4.03
N ILE A 3 0.80 -1.82 -4.27
CA ILE A 3 2.06 -1.74 -3.52
C ILE A 3 3.11 -1.24 -4.53
N GLU A 4 3.95 -0.26 -4.17
CA GLU A 4 4.72 0.59 -5.12
C GLU A 4 6.16 0.12 -5.53
N LYS A 5 6.39 -0.10 -6.85
CA LYS A 5 7.53 -0.16 -7.85
C LYS A 5 7.29 -0.90 -9.26
N GLY A 6 6.95 -0.18 -10.36
CA GLY A 6 6.41 -0.56 -11.70
C GLY A 6 5.39 0.43 -12.37
N ASN A 7 5.67 1.04 -13.53
CA ASN A 7 4.86 2.09 -14.19
C ASN A 7 3.33 1.84 -14.31
N ILE A 8 2.50 2.52 -13.51
CA ILE A 8 1.06 2.72 -13.80
C ILE A 8 0.84 4.18 -14.18
N GLY A 9 0.41 4.43 -15.42
CA GLY A 9 0.09 5.75 -15.94
C GLY A 9 -1.32 6.18 -15.53
N GLY A 10 -1.44 7.33 -14.88
CA GLY A 10 -2.70 8.05 -14.69
C GLY A 10 -2.61 9.46 -15.29
N SER A 11 -3.62 9.87 -16.06
CA SER A 11 -3.71 11.23 -16.64
C SER A 11 -4.64 12.09 -15.80
N PHE A 12 -4.13 13.19 -15.26
CA PHE A 12 -4.94 14.31 -14.80
C PHE A 12 -4.43 15.57 -15.50
N ALA A 13 -5.32 16.22 -16.27
CA ALA A 13 -5.08 17.51 -16.92
C ALA A 13 -3.72 17.66 -17.66
N GLY A 14 -3.34 16.65 -18.45
CA GLY A 14 -2.17 16.73 -19.34
C GLY A 14 -0.81 16.41 -18.70
N SER A 15 -0.78 15.94 -17.45
CA SER A 15 0.43 15.39 -16.83
C SER A 15 0.32 13.87 -16.67
N TYR A 16 1.32 13.14 -17.17
CA TYR A 16 1.44 11.68 -16.99
C TYR A 16 2.15 11.41 -15.66
N TYR A 17 1.42 10.98 -14.63
CA TYR A 17 2.04 10.46 -13.43
C TYR A 17 2.45 9.02 -13.69
N VAL A 18 3.75 8.76 -13.59
CA VAL A 18 4.32 7.43 -13.71
C VAL A 18 4.57 6.93 -12.29
N TYR A 19 3.65 6.10 -11.77
CA TYR A 19 3.85 5.45 -10.48
C TYR A 19 4.72 4.22 -10.66
N ASP A 20 5.70 4.05 -9.80
CA ASP A 20 6.37 2.77 -9.64
C ASP A 20 5.41 1.90 -8.76
N VAL A 21 4.76 0.83 -9.27
CA VAL A 21 3.97 -0.31 -8.72
C VAL A 21 4.63 -1.73 -8.72
N ILE A 22 5.02 -2.27 -7.55
CA ILE A 22 5.83 -3.52 -7.33
C ILE A 22 4.93 -4.73 -7.40
N ALA A 23 3.69 -4.54 -6.99
CA ALA A 23 2.66 -5.55 -7.10
C ALA A 23 1.30 -4.88 -7.05
N GLN A 24 0.36 -5.47 -7.78
CA GLN A 24 -1.03 -5.07 -7.75
C GLN A 24 -1.93 -6.29 -7.80
N THR A 25 -3.07 -6.19 -7.13
CA THR A 25 -4.14 -7.15 -7.26
C THR A 25 -5.48 -6.42 -7.22
N PRO A 26 -6.49 -6.88 -8.01
CA PRO A 26 -7.85 -6.39 -7.88
C PRO A 26 -8.35 -6.57 -6.45
N PHE A 27 -8.99 -5.53 -5.89
CA PHE A 27 -9.59 -5.60 -4.57
C PHE A 27 -10.74 -4.60 -4.48
N ASN A 28 -11.89 -5.05 -3.99
CA ASN A 28 -13.05 -4.20 -3.70
C ASN A 28 -13.26 -4.17 -2.18
N PRO A 29 -13.02 -3.03 -1.51
CA PRO A 29 -13.23 -2.91 -0.06
C PRO A 29 -14.70 -2.77 0.34
N GLY A 30 -15.63 -2.51 -0.59
CA GLY A 30 -17.01 -2.15 -0.23
C GLY A 30 -17.06 -1.02 0.82
N ASN A 31 -18.01 -1.12 1.76
CA ASN A 31 -18.22 -0.14 2.84
C ASN A 31 -18.01 -0.72 4.25
N SER A 32 -17.43 -1.93 4.35
CA SER A 32 -17.23 -2.63 5.61
C SER A 32 -15.90 -2.25 6.27
N TRP A 33 -15.77 -2.56 7.56
CA TRP A 33 -14.49 -2.43 8.24
C TRP A 33 -13.54 -3.55 7.79
N HIS A 34 -12.32 -3.17 7.42
CA HIS A 34 -11.25 -4.09 7.04
C HIS A 34 -10.00 -3.85 7.88
N LYS A 35 -9.28 -4.94 8.18
CA LYS A 35 -7.97 -4.86 8.83
C LYS A 35 -6.87 -4.95 7.79
N TYR A 36 -6.12 -3.87 7.63
CA TYR A 36 -4.94 -3.81 6.78
C TYR A 36 -3.68 -4.00 7.63
N ARG A 37 -2.78 -4.89 7.19
CA ARG A 37 -1.45 -5.07 7.77
C ARG A 37 -0.41 -5.04 6.67
N LEU A 38 0.45 -4.03 6.70
CA LEU A 38 1.63 -3.92 5.87
C LEU A 38 2.83 -4.36 6.71
N GLU A 39 3.59 -5.32 6.19
CA GLU A 39 4.81 -5.81 6.83
C GLU A 39 6.00 -5.54 5.90
N ALA A 40 7.01 -4.87 6.41
CA ALA A 40 8.28 -4.65 5.72
C ALA A 40 9.40 -5.32 6.51
N LYS A 41 10.08 -6.29 5.91
CA LYS A 41 11.21 -7.01 6.53
C LYS A 41 12.31 -7.21 5.50
N GLY A 42 13.45 -6.54 5.72
CA GLY A 42 14.51 -6.48 4.71
C GLY A 42 13.94 -5.88 3.42
N THR A 43 14.09 -6.58 2.30
CA THR A 43 13.53 -6.16 1.01
C THR A 43 12.12 -6.66 0.77
N THR A 44 11.57 -7.53 1.62
CA THR A 44 10.25 -8.11 1.40
C THR A 44 9.16 -7.25 2.02
N ILE A 45 8.17 -6.90 1.19
CA ILE A 45 6.97 -6.17 1.59
C ILE A 45 5.76 -7.09 1.39
N ARG A 46 4.95 -7.28 2.44
CA ARG A 46 3.72 -8.07 2.41
C ARG A 46 2.53 -7.24 2.83
N LEU A 47 1.42 -7.45 2.14
CA LEU A 47 0.13 -6.88 2.49
C LEU A 47 -0.84 -8.00 2.84
N LEU A 48 -1.46 -7.86 3.99
CA LEU A 48 -2.55 -8.68 4.44
C LEU A 48 -3.80 -7.82 4.60
N ILE A 49 -4.94 -8.36 4.15
CA ILE A 49 -6.27 -7.80 4.36
C ILE A 49 -7.08 -8.87 5.07
N ASP A 50 -7.65 -8.52 6.22
CA ASP A 50 -8.43 -9.42 7.07
C ASP A 50 -7.65 -10.72 7.37
N ASP A 51 -6.36 -10.55 7.73
CA ASP A 51 -5.38 -11.60 8.02
C ASP A 51 -4.99 -12.53 6.86
N LYS A 52 -5.57 -12.35 5.67
CA LYS A 52 -5.15 -13.08 4.47
C LYS A 52 -4.08 -12.30 3.73
N GLN A 53 -2.95 -12.94 3.41
CA GLN A 53 -1.97 -12.37 2.49
C GLN A 53 -2.60 -12.22 1.11
N VAL A 54 -2.64 -10.98 0.61
CA VAL A 54 -3.21 -10.66 -0.71
C VAL A 54 -2.14 -10.28 -1.72
N LEU A 55 -0.99 -9.79 -1.25
CA LEU A 55 0.13 -9.36 -2.08
C LEU A 55 1.46 -9.52 -1.33
N GLN A 56 2.51 -9.79 -2.10
CA GLN A 56 3.90 -9.75 -1.66
C GLN A 56 4.76 -9.24 -2.81
N ALA A 57 5.77 -8.45 -2.47
CA ALA A 57 6.79 -8.01 -3.41
C ALA A 57 8.16 -7.84 -2.73
N ASN A 58 9.19 -7.67 -3.55
CA ASN A 58 10.51 -7.28 -3.07
C ASN A 58 10.86 -5.88 -3.60
N ASP A 59 11.27 -4.99 -2.71
CA ASP A 59 11.83 -3.67 -3.04
C ASP A 59 13.09 -3.41 -2.20
N SER A 60 14.10 -2.81 -2.82
CA SER A 60 15.39 -2.47 -2.19
C SER A 60 15.71 -0.98 -2.27
N THR A 61 14.69 -0.14 -2.51
CA THR A 61 14.86 1.29 -2.72
C THR A 61 15.06 2.02 -1.39
N TYR A 62 14.30 1.63 -0.35
CA TYR A 62 14.39 2.20 0.99
C TYR A 62 14.69 1.12 2.03
N LEU A 63 15.95 1.00 2.42
CA LEU A 63 16.42 -0.04 3.35
C LEU A 63 16.49 0.43 4.82
N SER A 64 16.30 1.73 5.06
CA SER A 64 16.24 2.30 6.40
C SER A 64 14.80 2.72 6.74
N GLY A 65 14.47 2.62 8.04
CA GLY A 65 13.18 3.06 8.54
C GLY A 65 12.96 4.57 8.37
N GLY A 66 11.70 4.99 8.36
CA GLY A 66 11.32 6.38 8.17
C GLY A 66 9.99 6.73 8.83
N LYS A 67 9.36 7.80 8.35
CA LYS A 67 8.05 8.23 8.81
C LYS A 67 6.97 7.30 8.24
N LEU A 68 5.96 7.01 9.05
CA LEU A 68 4.77 6.26 8.64
C LEU A 68 3.55 7.16 8.67
N GLY A 69 2.65 6.98 7.72
CA GLY A 69 1.43 7.77 7.60
C GLY A 69 0.36 7.04 6.81
N LEU A 70 -0.85 7.60 6.86
CA LEU A 70 -1.99 7.15 6.08
C LEU A 70 -2.28 8.19 5.00
N ASN A 71 -2.63 7.72 3.81
CA ASN A 71 -3.01 8.56 2.68
C ASN A 71 -4.35 8.07 2.11
N SER A 72 -5.14 9.00 1.58
CA SER A 72 -6.40 8.72 0.88
C SER A 72 -6.50 9.57 -0.36
N TYR A 73 -6.98 8.99 -1.46
CA TYR A 73 -7.18 9.70 -2.72
C TYR A 73 -8.68 9.75 -3.05
N GLN A 74 -9.24 10.95 -3.15
CA GLN A 74 -10.66 11.21 -3.50
C GLN A 74 -11.69 10.42 -2.68
N THR A 75 -11.37 10.05 -1.44
CA THR A 75 -12.27 9.31 -0.55
C THR A 75 -12.06 9.70 0.91
N GLN A 76 -13.08 9.51 1.75
CA GLN A 76 -12.97 9.65 3.18
C GLN A 76 -12.46 8.36 3.80
N LEU A 77 -11.34 8.42 4.52
CA LEU A 77 -10.86 7.30 5.33
C LEU A 77 -11.37 7.42 6.77
N LYS A 78 -12.08 6.39 7.25
CA LYS A 78 -12.41 6.24 8.67
C LYS A 78 -11.43 5.25 9.30
N VAL A 79 -10.77 5.66 10.39
CA VAL A 79 -9.74 4.85 11.06
C VAL A 79 -10.15 4.62 12.50
N LYS A 80 -10.29 3.34 12.89
CA LYS A 80 -10.62 2.95 14.27
C LYS A 80 -9.38 2.64 15.12
N SER A 81 -8.31 2.13 14.51
CA SER A 81 -7.06 1.78 15.18
C SER A 81 -5.91 1.86 14.19
N PHE A 82 -4.81 2.52 14.58
CA PHE A 82 -3.56 2.56 13.84
C PHE A 82 -2.43 2.22 14.79
N LYS A 83 -1.63 1.21 14.44
CA LYS A 83 -0.52 0.72 15.28
C LYS A 83 0.69 0.46 14.39
N VAL A 84 1.85 0.85 14.90
CA VAL A 84 3.15 0.52 14.32
C VAL A 84 3.84 -0.42 15.28
N LEU A 85 4.29 -1.57 14.77
CA LEU A 85 5.03 -2.57 15.54
C LEU A 85 6.42 -2.66 14.93
N ALA A 86 7.45 -2.53 15.76
CA ALA A 86 8.80 -2.93 15.37
C ALA A 86 8.87 -4.47 15.43
N ILE A 87 9.43 -5.08 14.38
CA ILE A 87 9.55 -6.53 14.17
C ILE A 87 10.99 -6.89 13.85
#